data_AF-A0A3M1RHG8-F1
#
_entry.id   AF-A0A3M1RHG8-F1
#
_cell.length_a   1.000
_cell.length_b   1.000
_cell.length_c   1.000
_cell.angle_alpha   90.00
_cell.angle_beta   90.00
_cell.angle_gamma   90.00
#
_symmetry.space_group_name_H-M   'P 1'
#
loop_
_entity.id
_entity.type
_entity.pdbx_description
1 polymer ?
#
loop_
_entity_poly.entity_id
_entity_poly.type
_entity_poly.pdbx_seq_one_letter_code
_entity_poly.pdbx_strand_id
1 'polypeptide(L)'
;MQFFSLGLIRGLLTGACGAGVGMVLLMLIRLIFGWSAWEAESAGTVGALFGVVAFLAGVGAFTDWWRWTQGEEAGDPHHPDPQLPQWRRYFSFDPSHKVIGVQYSVTALLIMFTAGILALLMRLELASPGMQFLSSDTYNHIMSVHGIVMIAAILSGVAGMANYLIPLMIGAPDMAFPRLNAFSYWLSLPGAILVLVSLFTGGFDTGWTGYPPLGVKAPLGAQFFYLGVFIVGLSSILGSINFLTTT
;
A
#
# COMPACT_ATOMS: atom_id res chain seq x y z
N MET A 1 14.01 -17.58 16.68
CA MET A 1 13.93 -16.75 15.45
C MET A 1 12.57 -16.05 15.42
N GLN A 2 12.50 -14.83 15.96
CA GLN A 2 11.24 -14.10 16.22
C GLN A 2 10.91 -13.01 15.18
N PHE A 3 11.80 -12.77 14.22
CA PHE A 3 11.65 -11.71 13.22
C PHE A 3 10.74 -12.12 12.07
N PHE A 4 10.98 -13.28 11.44
CA PHE A 4 10.16 -13.79 10.33
C PHE A 4 8.70 -14.10 10.69
N SER A 5 8.35 -14.11 11.99
CA SER A 5 6.96 -14.28 12.43
C SER A 5 6.15 -12.98 12.43
N LEU A 6 6.75 -11.81 12.21
CA LEU A 6 6.02 -10.53 12.16
C LEU A 6 5.09 -10.47 10.96
N GLY A 7 3.86 -9.97 11.16
CA GLY A 7 2.84 -9.89 10.12
C GLY A 7 3.33 -9.15 8.87
N LEU A 8 3.93 -7.97 9.05
CA LEU A 8 4.49 -7.17 7.96
C LEU A 8 5.54 -7.94 7.15
N ILE A 9 6.43 -8.68 7.82
CA ILE A 9 7.51 -9.41 7.15
C ILE A 9 6.96 -10.59 6.36
N ARG A 10 6.04 -11.35 6.95
CA ARG A 10 5.33 -12.42 6.24
C ARG A 10 4.55 -11.86 5.06
N GLY A 11 3.85 -10.74 5.23
CA GLY A 11 3.15 -10.03 4.17
C GLY A 11 4.08 -9.64 3.02
N LEU A 12 5.22 -9.02 3.31
CA LEU A 12 6.19 -8.63 2.27
C LEU A 12 6.76 -9.84 1.52
N LEU A 13 7.13 -10.92 2.23
CA LEU A 13 7.66 -12.13 1.62
C LEU A 13 6.61 -12.83 0.74
N THR A 14 5.42 -13.06 1.29
CA THR A 14 4.32 -13.68 0.55
C THR A 14 3.85 -12.82 -0.62
N GLY A 15 3.84 -11.49 -0.46
CA GLY A 15 3.53 -10.55 -1.53
C GLY A 15 4.54 -10.64 -2.68
N ALA A 16 5.84 -10.69 -2.38
CA ALA A 16 6.87 -10.87 -3.41
C ALA A 16 6.75 -12.23 -4.12
N CYS A 17 6.52 -13.31 -3.36
CA CYS A 17 6.27 -14.64 -3.94
C CYS A 17 5.01 -14.66 -4.80
N GLY A 18 3.91 -14.08 -4.31
CA GLY A 18 2.65 -13.98 -5.02
C GLY A 18 2.79 -13.20 -6.33
N ALA A 19 3.57 -12.12 -6.33
CA ALA A 19 3.86 -11.38 -7.55
C ALA A 19 4.60 -12.22 -8.59
N GLY A 20 5.60 -12.99 -8.18
CA GLY A 20 6.29 -13.94 -9.05
C GLY A 20 5.35 -15.02 -9.60
N VAL A 21 4.48 -15.58 -8.75
CA VAL A 21 3.48 -16.57 -9.18
C VAL A 21 2.51 -15.99 -10.20
N GLY A 22 2.00 -14.77 -9.98
CA GLY A 22 1.12 -14.08 -10.92
C GLY A 22 1.78 -13.81 -12.27
N MET A 23 3.05 -13.40 -12.27
CA MET A 23 3.84 -13.22 -13.50
C MET A 23 3.98 -14.54 -14.26
N VAL A 24 4.40 -15.62 -13.59
CA VAL A 24 4.58 -16.94 -14.22
C VAL A 24 3.26 -17.47 -14.77
N LEU A 25 2.16 -17.33 -14.02
CA LEU A 25 0.84 -17.74 -14.47
C LEU A 25 0.45 -17.02 -15.77
N LEU A 26 0.63 -15.70 -15.83
CA LEU A 26 0.33 -14.96 -17.06
C LEU A 26 1.25 -15.41 -18.20
N MET A 27 2.54 -15.58 -17.97
CA MET A 27 3.49 -16.03 -18.99
C MET A 27 3.06 -17.38 -19.59
N LEU A 28 2.61 -18.33 -18.76
CA LEU A 28 2.09 -19.62 -19.21
C LEU A 28 0.82 -19.46 -20.04
N ILE A 29 -0.12 -18.61 -19.60
CA ILE A 29 -1.34 -18.31 -20.37
C ILE A 29 -0.97 -17.71 -21.73
N ARG A 30 -0.05 -16.75 -21.79
CA ARG A 30 0.40 -16.13 -23.04
C ARG A 30 1.01 -17.15 -24.01
N LEU A 31 1.80 -18.10 -23.49
CA LEU A 31 2.35 -19.20 -24.29
C LEU A 31 1.26 -20.11 -24.85
N ILE A 32 0.20 -20.40 -24.08
CA ILE A 32 -0.96 -21.20 -24.56
C ILE A 32 -1.67 -20.51 -25.73
N PHE A 33 -1.73 -19.17 -25.74
CA PHE A 33 -2.29 -18.38 -26.84
C PHE A 33 -1.33 -18.15 -28.02
N GLY A 34 -0.12 -18.71 -27.98
CA GLY A 34 0.89 -18.55 -29.02
C GLY A 34 1.56 -17.17 -29.03
N TRP A 35 1.45 -16.40 -27.95
CA TRP A 35 2.11 -15.10 -27.80
C TRP A 35 3.50 -15.24 -27.17
N SER A 36 4.29 -14.16 -27.18
CA SER A 36 5.52 -14.09 -26.40
C SER A 36 5.21 -14.29 -24.92
N ALA A 37 5.99 -15.14 -24.25
CA ALA A 37 5.83 -15.39 -22.81
C ALA A 37 5.96 -14.09 -22.02
N TRP A 38 6.98 -13.28 -22.35
CA TRP A 38 7.28 -12.04 -21.65
C TRP A 38 6.68 -10.83 -22.35
N GLU A 39 5.97 -10.03 -21.57
CA GLU A 39 5.54 -8.67 -21.89
C GLU A 39 5.44 -7.95 -20.54
N ALA A 40 6.27 -6.92 -20.35
CA ALA A 40 6.57 -6.38 -19.04
C ALA A 40 5.36 -5.72 -18.37
N GLU A 41 4.51 -5.03 -19.13
CA GLU A 41 3.35 -4.30 -18.60
C GLU A 41 2.30 -5.27 -18.06
N SER A 42 1.88 -6.24 -18.87
CA SER A 42 0.86 -7.21 -18.47
C SER A 42 1.39 -8.15 -17.39
N ALA A 43 2.61 -8.68 -17.52
CA ALA A 43 3.20 -9.56 -16.50
C ALA A 43 3.39 -8.81 -15.18
N GLY A 44 3.89 -7.58 -15.24
CA GLY A 44 4.02 -6.69 -14.09
C GLY A 44 2.69 -6.45 -13.40
N THR A 45 1.65 -6.07 -14.14
CA THR A 45 0.32 -5.75 -13.60
C THR A 45 -0.34 -6.96 -12.94
N VAL A 46 -0.34 -8.12 -13.61
CA VAL A 46 -0.93 -9.35 -13.05
C VAL A 46 -0.13 -9.82 -11.85
N GLY A 47 1.20 -9.74 -11.92
CA GLY A 47 2.08 -9.99 -10.77
C GLY A 47 1.70 -9.09 -9.59
N ALA A 48 1.63 -7.78 -9.79
CA ALA A 48 1.28 -6.83 -8.73
C ALA A 48 -0.08 -7.15 -8.07
N LEU A 49 -1.11 -7.51 -8.84
CA LEU A 49 -2.42 -7.92 -8.30
C LEU A 49 -2.32 -9.17 -7.41
N PHE A 50 -1.65 -10.22 -7.88
CA PHE A 50 -1.42 -11.42 -7.07
C PHE A 50 -0.57 -11.11 -5.84
N GLY A 51 0.41 -10.21 -5.98
CA GLY A 51 1.25 -9.75 -4.88
C GLY A 51 0.46 -9.02 -3.80
N VAL A 52 -0.48 -8.16 -4.15
CA VAL A 52 -1.38 -7.48 -3.20
C VAL A 52 -2.21 -8.51 -2.41
N VAL A 53 -2.84 -9.47 -3.12
CA VAL A 53 -3.66 -10.50 -2.47
C VAL A 53 -2.81 -11.40 -1.56
N ALA A 54 -1.65 -11.83 -2.04
CA ALA A 54 -0.73 -12.66 -1.26
C ALA A 54 -0.17 -11.90 -0.04
N PHE A 55 0.12 -10.61 -0.17
CA PHE A 55 0.54 -9.75 0.94
C PHE A 55 -0.53 -9.71 2.05
N LEU A 56 -1.79 -9.49 1.68
CA LEU A 56 -2.92 -9.48 2.63
C LEU A 56 -3.11 -10.85 3.29
N ALA A 57 -2.94 -11.93 2.53
CA ALA A 57 -2.97 -13.28 3.10
C ALA A 57 -1.83 -13.51 4.10
N GLY A 58 -0.59 -13.13 3.76
CA GLY A 58 0.57 -13.33 4.62
C GLY A 58 0.61 -12.46 5.86
N VAL A 59 0.04 -11.25 5.82
CA VAL A 59 -0.12 -10.45 7.04
C VAL A 59 -1.20 -11.04 7.97
N GLY A 60 -2.10 -11.85 7.42
CA GLY A 60 -3.17 -12.53 8.15
C GLY A 60 -4.53 -11.84 8.04
N ALA A 61 -4.74 -10.95 7.05
CA ALA A 61 -5.98 -10.19 6.91
C ALA A 61 -7.22 -11.08 6.64
N PHE A 62 -7.01 -12.29 6.09
CA PHE A 62 -8.08 -13.26 5.84
C PHE A 62 -8.23 -14.31 6.96
N THR A 63 -7.39 -14.28 8.00
CA THR A 63 -7.34 -15.34 9.02
C THR A 63 -8.69 -15.51 9.72
N ASP A 64 -9.29 -14.42 10.19
CA ASP A 64 -10.56 -14.47 10.92
C ASP A 64 -11.72 -14.91 10.04
N TRP A 65 -11.72 -14.50 8.77
CA TRP A 65 -12.74 -14.91 7.82
C TRP A 65 -12.63 -16.40 7.51
N TRP A 66 -11.41 -16.92 7.40
CA TRP A 66 -11.16 -18.34 7.23
C TRP A 66 -11.56 -19.17 8.44
N ARG A 67 -11.35 -18.66 9.66
CA ARG A 67 -11.83 -19.32 10.88
C ARG A 67 -13.35 -19.40 10.91
N TRP A 68 -14.03 -18.32 10.49
CA TRP A 68 -15.48 -18.31 10.41
C TRP A 68 -16.03 -19.31 9.39
N THR A 69 -15.41 -19.49 8.22
CA THR A 69 -15.84 -20.52 7.26
C THR A 69 -15.66 -21.95 7.78
N GLN A 70 -14.78 -22.14 8.77
CA GLN A 70 -14.57 -23.41 9.47
C GLN A 70 -15.51 -23.59 10.68
N GLY A 71 -16.36 -22.60 10.99
CA GLY A 71 -17.24 -22.62 12.15
C GLY A 71 -16.53 -22.30 13.47
N GLU A 72 -15.28 -21.81 13.42
CA GLU A 72 -14.58 -21.30 14.60
C GLU A 72 -15.01 -19.86 14.90
N GLU A 73 -15.06 -19.51 16.18
CA GLU A 73 -15.22 -18.12 16.59
C GLU A 73 -13.95 -17.33 16.27
N ALA A 74 -14.10 -16.23 15.54
CA ALA A 74 -13.01 -15.30 15.32
C ALA A 74 -12.66 -14.61 16.65
N GLY A 75 -11.37 -14.57 17.00
CA GLY A 75 -10.90 -14.04 18.29
C GLY A 75 -11.34 -12.59 18.53
N ASP A 76 -11.60 -12.24 19.80
CA ASP A 76 -12.09 -10.92 20.19
C ASP A 76 -11.13 -9.79 19.76
N PRO A 77 -11.59 -8.80 18.96
CA PRO A 77 -10.81 -7.63 18.58
C PRO A 77 -10.18 -6.85 19.74
N HIS A 78 -10.79 -6.89 20.92
CA HIS A 78 -10.41 -6.07 22.07
C HIS A 78 -9.41 -6.76 23.00
N HIS A 79 -9.17 -8.06 22.85
CA HIS A 79 -8.27 -8.82 23.70
C HIS A 79 -7.08 -9.37 22.91
N PRO A 80 -5.94 -8.64 22.90
CA PRO A 80 -4.71 -9.17 22.31
C PRO A 80 -4.28 -10.45 23.01
N ASP A 81 -3.61 -11.33 22.25
CA ASP A 81 -2.96 -12.50 22.82
C ASP A 81 -1.95 -12.07 23.91
N PRO A 82 -2.21 -12.37 25.19
CA PRO A 82 -1.34 -11.95 26.30
C PRO A 82 0.04 -12.64 26.27
N GLN A 83 0.21 -13.69 25.46
CA GLN A 83 1.47 -14.42 25.33
C GLN A 83 2.47 -13.72 24.39
N LEU A 84 2.01 -12.76 23.58
CA LEU A 84 2.86 -12.07 22.62
C LEU A 84 3.35 -10.70 23.15
N PRO A 85 4.63 -10.35 22.93
CA PRO A 85 5.11 -9.00 23.22
C PRO A 85 4.26 -7.92 22.54
N GLN A 86 3.80 -6.93 23.30
CA GLN A 86 2.85 -5.90 22.82
C GLN A 86 3.34 -5.12 21.61
N TRP A 87 4.66 -4.90 21.48
CA TRP A 87 5.24 -4.16 20.35
C TRP A 87 4.99 -4.84 19.00
N ARG A 88 4.80 -6.17 18.97
CA ARG A 88 4.57 -6.93 17.73
C ARG A 88 3.26 -6.58 17.04
N ARG A 89 2.28 -6.10 17.81
CA ARG A 89 0.95 -5.71 17.32
C ARG A 89 1.05 -4.60 16.28
N TYR A 90 1.96 -3.64 16.48
CA TYR A 90 2.17 -2.54 15.52
C TYR A 90 2.73 -3.00 14.17
N PHE A 91 3.35 -4.17 14.10
CA PHE A 91 3.87 -4.77 12.86
C PHE A 91 3.03 -5.95 12.37
N SER A 92 1.83 -6.14 12.90
CA SER A 92 0.96 -7.27 12.60
C SER A 92 -0.50 -6.83 12.44
N PHE A 93 -1.33 -7.70 11.85
CA PHE A 93 -2.75 -7.42 11.72
C PHE A 93 -3.40 -7.32 13.10
N ASP A 94 -3.97 -6.14 13.41
CA ASP A 94 -4.59 -5.84 14.69
C ASP A 94 -5.83 -4.97 14.47
N PRO A 95 -7.01 -5.36 14.98
CA PRO A 95 -8.27 -4.65 14.74
C PRO A 95 -8.46 -3.40 15.62
N SER A 96 -7.62 -3.15 16.62
CA SER A 96 -7.80 -2.02 17.54
C SER A 96 -7.55 -0.69 16.83
N HIS A 97 -8.52 0.24 16.88
CA HIS A 97 -8.37 1.58 16.29
C HIS A 97 -7.15 2.37 16.80
N LYS A 98 -6.72 2.15 18.06
CA LYS A 98 -5.50 2.77 18.62
C LYS A 98 -4.24 2.25 17.94
N VAL A 99 -4.14 0.93 17.73
CA VAL A 99 -2.99 0.31 17.05
C VAL A 99 -2.97 0.74 15.59
N ILE A 100 -4.12 0.70 14.92
CA ILE A 100 -4.28 1.15 13.53
C ILE A 100 -3.95 2.64 13.38
N GLY A 101 -4.35 3.48 14.32
CA GLY A 101 -4.01 4.90 14.32
C GLY A 101 -2.51 5.16 14.40
N VAL A 102 -1.79 4.41 15.26
CA VAL A 102 -0.32 4.47 15.34
C VAL A 102 0.32 3.94 14.06
N GLN A 103 -0.18 2.82 13.54
CA GLN A 103 0.26 2.21 12.29
C GLN A 103 0.20 3.20 11.11
N TYR A 104 -0.95 3.82 10.88
CA TYR A 104 -1.11 4.87 9.87
C TYR A 104 -0.19 6.07 10.12
N SER A 105 -0.08 6.54 11.36
CA SER A 105 0.73 7.71 11.69
C SER A 105 2.22 7.48 11.41
N VAL A 106 2.76 6.31 11.79
CA VAL A 106 4.14 5.93 11.49
C VAL A 106 4.34 5.76 10.00
N THR A 107 3.43 5.08 9.29
CA THR A 107 3.47 4.96 7.83
C THR A 107 3.49 6.34 7.17
N ALA A 108 2.63 7.27 7.61
CA ALA A 108 2.55 8.63 7.10
C ALA A 108 3.86 9.39 7.26
N LEU A 109 4.53 9.28 8.41
CA LEU A 109 5.83 9.90 8.64
C LEU A 109 6.91 9.32 7.73
N LEU A 110 6.92 8.01 7.50
CA LEU A 110 7.88 7.36 6.61
C LEU A 110 7.71 7.81 5.17
N ILE A 111 6.48 7.81 4.65
CA ILE A 111 6.21 8.26 3.26
C ILE A 111 6.40 9.77 3.10
N MET A 112 6.09 10.58 4.14
CA MET A 112 6.41 12.00 4.18
C MET A 112 7.91 12.24 4.06
N PHE A 113 8.72 11.47 4.80
CA PHE A 113 10.18 11.57 4.72
C PHE A 113 10.70 11.19 3.33
N THR A 114 10.19 10.10 2.74
CA THR A 114 10.52 9.72 1.36
C THR A 114 10.17 10.82 0.37
N ALA A 115 8.96 11.37 0.43
CA ALA A 115 8.53 12.45 -0.45
C ALA A 115 9.34 13.74 -0.22
N GLY A 116 9.75 14.03 1.01
CA GLY A 116 10.65 15.13 1.35
C GLY A 116 12.03 14.98 0.71
N ILE A 117 12.60 13.77 0.68
CA ILE A 117 13.84 13.49 -0.05
C ILE A 117 13.67 13.78 -1.54
N LEU A 118 12.59 13.28 -2.16
CA LEU A 118 12.31 13.55 -3.58
C LEU A 118 12.16 15.05 -3.85
N ALA A 119 11.53 15.80 -2.94
CA ALA A 119 11.41 17.26 -3.03
C ALA A 119 12.77 17.96 -2.98
N LEU A 120 13.66 17.51 -2.09
CA LEU A 120 15.01 18.04 -1.97
C LEU A 120 15.82 17.77 -3.23
N LEU A 121 15.71 16.58 -3.82
CA LEU A 121 16.37 16.27 -5.09
C LEU A 121 15.92 17.23 -6.22
N MET A 122 14.61 17.49 -6.34
CA MET A 122 14.12 18.46 -7.32
C MET A 122 14.63 19.87 -7.05
N ARG A 123 14.65 20.32 -5.78
CA ARG A 123 15.13 21.66 -5.42
C ARG A 123 16.63 21.83 -5.64
N LEU A 124 17.40 20.78 -5.41
CA LEU A 124 18.83 20.77 -5.71
C LEU A 124 19.08 20.86 -7.23
N GLU A 125 18.29 20.14 -8.03
CA GLU A 125 18.37 20.22 -9.49
C GLU A 125 18.03 21.62 -10.00
N LEU A 126 17.03 22.28 -9.39
CA LEU A 126 16.62 23.65 -9.75
C LEU A 126 17.44 24.77 -9.09
N ALA A 127 18.54 24.44 -8.41
CA ALA A 127 19.37 25.45 -7.73
C ALA A 127 20.13 26.37 -8.68
N SER A 128 20.27 25.99 -9.96
CA SER A 128 20.86 26.81 -11.01
C SER A 128 20.19 26.53 -12.36
N PRO A 129 20.22 27.47 -13.33
CA PRO A 129 19.63 27.25 -14.64
C PRO A 129 20.30 26.09 -15.41
N GLY A 130 19.50 25.37 -16.18
CA GLY A 130 19.94 24.17 -16.92
C GLY A 130 19.85 22.90 -16.07
N MET A 131 20.09 21.75 -16.70
CA MET A 131 20.18 20.47 -15.98
C MET A 131 21.55 20.37 -15.29
N GLN A 132 21.56 19.93 -14.04
CA GLN A 132 22.73 19.84 -13.18
C GLN A 132 23.21 18.38 -13.05
N PHE A 133 22.40 17.52 -12.43
CA PHE A 133 22.78 16.12 -12.15
C PHE A 133 21.68 15.10 -12.51
N LEU A 134 20.45 15.55 -12.73
CA LEU A 134 19.37 14.71 -13.27
C LEU A 134 19.30 14.82 -14.79
N SER A 135 18.74 13.78 -15.43
CA SER A 135 18.21 13.90 -16.79
C SER A 135 16.80 14.49 -16.75
N SER A 136 16.33 15.09 -17.85
CA SER A 136 14.98 15.65 -17.91
C SER A 136 13.90 14.60 -17.65
N ASP A 137 14.13 13.37 -18.11
CA ASP A 137 13.26 12.21 -17.89
C ASP A 137 13.22 11.82 -16.39
N THR A 138 14.39 11.67 -15.78
CA THR A 138 14.50 11.34 -14.35
C THR A 138 13.87 12.42 -13.46
N TYR A 139 14.03 13.70 -13.82
CA TYR A 139 13.38 14.79 -13.11
C TYR A 139 11.85 14.67 -13.15
N ASN A 140 11.28 14.39 -14.33
CA ASN A 140 9.84 14.22 -14.49
C ASN A 140 9.31 13.02 -13.70
N HIS A 141 10.06 11.91 -13.67
CA HIS A 141 9.71 10.73 -12.85
C HIS A 141 9.70 11.05 -11.35
N ILE A 142 10.74 11.72 -10.86
CA ILE A 142 10.84 12.14 -9.46
C ILE A 142 9.71 13.10 -9.10
N MET A 143 9.41 14.09 -9.96
CA MET A 143 8.33 15.05 -9.74
C MET A 143 6.97 14.35 -9.64
N SER A 144 6.71 13.43 -10.56
CA SER A 144 5.43 12.71 -10.61
C SER A 144 5.22 11.84 -9.38
N VAL A 145 6.26 11.08 -8.97
CA VAL A 145 6.23 10.24 -7.77
C VAL A 145 6.16 11.09 -6.50
N HIS A 146 6.93 12.19 -6.40
CA HIS A 146 6.87 13.11 -5.26
C HIS A 146 5.43 13.59 -5.02
N GLY A 147 4.75 14.06 -6.07
CA GLY A 147 3.40 14.60 -5.97
C GLY A 147 2.41 13.59 -5.37
N ILE A 148 2.36 12.38 -5.92
CA ILE A 148 1.42 11.36 -5.42
C ILE A 148 1.80 10.83 -4.03
N VAL A 149 3.09 10.67 -3.73
CA VAL A 149 3.54 10.20 -2.40
C VAL A 149 3.25 11.24 -1.32
N MET A 150 3.34 12.55 -1.63
CA MET A 150 2.89 13.62 -0.71
C MET A 150 1.39 13.55 -0.42
N ILE A 151 0.56 13.30 -1.45
CA ILE A 151 -0.89 13.12 -1.27
C ILE A 151 -1.15 11.92 -0.38
N ALA A 152 -0.48 10.79 -0.65
CA ALA A 152 -0.60 9.59 0.19
C ALA A 152 -0.16 9.85 1.63
N ALA A 153 0.87 10.68 1.86
CA ALA A 153 1.35 11.08 3.18
C ALA A 153 0.28 11.84 3.97
N ILE A 154 -0.36 12.83 3.35
CA ILE A 154 -1.42 13.63 3.97
C ILE A 154 -2.62 12.75 4.29
N LEU A 155 -3.09 11.94 3.33
CA LEU A 155 -4.24 11.05 3.53
C LEU A 155 -3.99 10.02 4.64
N SER A 156 -2.81 9.42 4.67
CA SER A 156 -2.43 8.45 5.72
C SER A 156 -2.31 9.12 7.09
N GLY A 157 -1.77 10.34 7.15
CA GLY A 157 -1.67 11.10 8.40
C GLY A 157 -3.04 11.44 8.97
N VAL A 158 -3.96 11.91 8.12
CA VAL A 158 -5.36 12.17 8.52
C VAL A 158 -6.05 10.88 8.96
N ALA A 159 -5.89 9.77 8.21
CA ALA A 159 -6.45 8.48 8.58
C ALA A 159 -5.89 7.97 9.93
N GLY A 160 -4.61 8.21 10.23
CA GLY A 160 -4.00 7.84 11.50
C GLY A 160 -4.58 8.62 12.68
N MET A 161 -4.69 9.93 12.54
CA MET A 161 -5.32 10.79 13.55
C MET A 161 -6.80 10.42 13.75
N ALA A 162 -7.54 10.24 12.65
CA ALA A 162 -8.96 9.90 12.69
C ALA A 162 -9.20 8.56 13.40
N ASN A 163 -8.43 7.52 13.06
CA ASN A 163 -8.53 6.20 13.72
C ASN A 163 -8.24 6.28 15.21
N TYR A 164 -7.22 7.05 15.60
CA TYR A 164 -6.84 7.13 17.00
C TYR A 164 -7.85 7.96 17.82
N LEU A 165 -8.28 9.11 17.29
CA LEU A 165 -8.99 10.14 18.05
C LEU A 165 -10.51 10.03 17.98
N ILE A 166 -11.10 9.67 16.82
CA ILE A 166 -12.56 9.77 16.64
C ILE A 166 -13.32 8.89 17.65
N PRO A 167 -13.02 7.58 17.82
CA PRO A 167 -13.71 6.77 18.81
C PRO A 167 -13.57 7.33 20.24
N LEU A 168 -12.41 7.89 20.58
CA LEU A 168 -12.18 8.51 21.90
C LEU A 168 -13.02 9.77 22.09
N MET A 169 -13.17 10.59 21.04
CA MET A 169 -13.93 11.86 21.09
C MET A 169 -15.43 11.63 21.26
N ILE A 170 -15.97 10.57 20.66
CA ILE A 170 -17.39 10.22 20.77
C ILE A 170 -17.70 9.26 21.94
N GLY A 171 -16.67 8.75 22.63
CA GLY A 171 -16.82 7.81 23.73
C GLY A 171 -17.13 6.37 23.31
N ALA A 172 -16.88 6.02 22.04
CA ALA A 172 -17.07 4.67 21.54
C ALA A 172 -15.89 3.75 21.94
N PRO A 173 -16.13 2.45 22.17
CA PRO A 173 -15.07 1.51 22.52
C PRO A 173 -14.10 1.23 21.35
N ASP A 174 -14.59 1.29 20.11
CA ASP A 174 -13.83 1.08 18.87
C ASP A 174 -14.62 1.59 17.65
N MET A 175 -14.10 1.36 16.45
CA MET A 175 -14.78 1.60 15.18
C MET A 175 -15.96 0.64 14.95
N ALA A 176 -16.93 1.03 14.12
CA ALA A 176 -18.10 0.19 13.78
C ALA A 176 -17.73 -1.17 13.17
N PHE A 177 -16.70 -1.21 12.33
CA PHE A 177 -16.16 -2.42 11.70
C PHE A 177 -14.66 -2.59 11.98
N PRO A 178 -14.24 -3.08 13.17
CA PRO A 178 -12.83 -3.14 13.56
C PRO A 178 -11.94 -3.95 12.61
N ARG A 179 -12.40 -5.12 12.15
CA ARG A 179 -11.64 -5.97 11.20
C ARG A 179 -11.51 -5.34 9.82
N LEU A 180 -12.58 -4.70 9.34
CA LEU A 180 -12.55 -3.96 8.07
C LEU A 180 -11.58 -2.77 8.16
N ASN A 181 -11.50 -2.14 9.32
CA ASN A 181 -10.57 -1.07 9.59
C ASN A 181 -9.11 -1.51 9.43
N ALA A 182 -8.75 -2.63 10.07
CA ALA A 182 -7.43 -3.22 9.96
C ALA A 182 -7.13 -3.61 8.51
N PHE A 183 -8.08 -4.28 7.84
CA PHE A 183 -7.97 -4.62 6.43
C PHE A 183 -7.67 -3.39 5.57
N SER A 184 -8.36 -2.27 5.82
CA SER A 184 -8.15 -1.01 5.10
C SER A 184 -6.71 -0.54 5.24
N TYR A 185 -6.18 -0.44 6.47
CA TYR A 185 -4.77 -0.09 6.69
C TYR A 185 -3.80 -1.00 5.92
N TRP A 186 -3.97 -2.33 6.06
CA TRP A 186 -3.06 -3.28 5.45
C TRP A 186 -3.18 -3.32 3.91
N LEU A 187 -4.31 -2.91 3.35
CA LEU A 187 -4.48 -2.72 1.91
C LEU A 187 -3.71 -1.50 1.39
N SER A 188 -3.58 -0.44 2.18
CA SER A 188 -2.85 0.77 1.78
C SER A 188 -1.35 0.53 1.53
N LEU A 189 -0.73 -0.37 2.30
CA LEU A 189 0.71 -0.62 2.24
C LEU A 189 1.20 -1.15 0.88
N PRO A 190 0.66 -2.25 0.32
CA PRO A 190 1.10 -2.72 -0.99
C PRO A 190 0.77 -1.69 -2.09
N GLY A 191 -0.32 -0.91 -1.95
CA GLY A 191 -0.60 0.20 -2.87
C GLY A 191 0.49 1.29 -2.86
N ALA A 192 0.92 1.71 -1.66
CA ALA A 192 2.02 2.66 -1.51
C ALA A 192 3.36 2.10 -2.04
N ILE A 193 3.62 0.80 -1.81
CA ILE A 193 4.80 0.12 -2.35
C ILE A 193 4.79 0.15 -3.88
N LEU A 194 3.65 -0.14 -4.53
CA LEU A 194 3.54 -0.08 -6.00
C LEU A 194 3.84 1.32 -6.54
N VAL A 195 3.31 2.36 -5.90
CA VAL A 195 3.63 3.75 -6.26
C VAL A 195 5.14 4.02 -6.14
N LEU A 196 5.82 3.56 -5.09
CA LEU A 196 7.27 3.76 -4.95
C LEU A 196 8.08 2.93 -5.96
N VAL A 197 7.66 1.69 -6.24
CA VAL A 197 8.30 0.81 -7.22
C VAL A 197 8.15 1.35 -8.65
N SER A 198 7.13 2.17 -8.93
CA SER A 198 6.97 2.84 -10.24
C SER A 198 8.24 3.58 -10.67
N LEU A 199 8.92 4.25 -9.74
CA LEU A 199 10.16 5.00 -9.99
C LEU A 199 11.29 4.10 -10.53
N PHE A 200 11.35 2.85 -10.07
CA PHE A 200 12.38 1.88 -10.41
C PHE A 200 12.00 0.97 -11.59
N THR A 201 10.80 1.13 -12.14
CA THR A 201 10.27 0.30 -13.23
C THR A 201 9.97 1.11 -14.48
N GLY A 202 10.79 2.13 -14.72
CA GLY A 202 10.69 3.03 -15.87
C GLY A 202 9.97 4.35 -15.59
N GLY A 203 9.43 4.54 -14.38
CA GLY A 203 8.80 5.79 -13.97
C GLY A 203 7.53 6.13 -14.74
N PHE A 204 7.06 7.35 -14.53
CA PHE A 204 6.00 7.99 -15.31
C PHE A 204 6.19 9.51 -15.26
N ASP A 205 5.95 10.19 -16.37
CA ASP A 205 6.27 11.61 -16.59
C ASP A 205 5.02 12.49 -16.71
N THR A 206 3.86 11.94 -16.37
CA THR A 206 2.55 12.61 -16.52
C THR A 206 2.21 13.57 -15.38
N GLY A 207 3.09 13.70 -14.39
CA GLY A 207 2.72 14.23 -13.08
C GLY A 207 1.75 13.30 -12.34
N TRP A 208 1.45 13.65 -11.09
CA TRP A 208 0.49 12.90 -10.25
C TRP A 208 -0.95 12.90 -10.79
N THR A 209 -1.26 13.76 -11.77
CA THR A 209 -2.59 13.91 -12.36
C THR A 209 -2.88 12.92 -13.49
N GLY A 210 -1.85 12.41 -14.18
CA GLY A 210 -2.04 11.36 -15.18
C GLY A 210 -2.79 11.76 -16.46
N TYR A 211 -2.72 13.01 -16.90
CA TYR A 211 -3.53 13.50 -18.01
C TYR A 211 -3.27 12.78 -19.36
N PRO A 212 -4.32 12.45 -20.14
CA PRO A 212 -4.20 12.09 -21.54
C PRO A 212 -3.68 13.24 -22.42
N PRO A 213 -3.01 12.95 -23.55
CA PRO A 213 -2.73 11.61 -24.08
C PRO A 213 -1.51 10.94 -23.45
N LEU A 214 -0.71 11.65 -22.65
CA LEU A 214 0.54 11.12 -22.10
C LEU A 214 0.29 9.95 -21.13
N GLY A 215 -0.75 10.05 -20.29
CA GLY A 215 -1.15 8.96 -19.40
C GLY A 215 -1.59 7.68 -20.10
N VAL A 216 -1.93 7.75 -21.39
CA VAL A 216 -2.31 6.55 -22.15
C VAL A 216 -1.10 5.73 -22.58
N LYS A 217 0.10 6.32 -22.62
CA LYS A 217 1.33 5.60 -23.01
C LYS A 217 1.81 4.60 -21.96
N ALA A 218 1.18 4.58 -20.79
CA ALA A 218 1.18 3.60 -19.71
C ALA A 218 2.35 2.58 -19.66
N PRO A 219 3.63 3.03 -19.62
CA PRO A 219 4.76 2.12 -19.39
C PRO A 219 4.59 1.42 -18.04
N LEU A 220 5.38 0.39 -17.77
CA LEU A 220 5.27 -0.40 -16.54
C LEU A 220 5.21 0.45 -15.25
N GLY A 221 6.04 1.49 -15.15
CA GLY A 221 5.99 2.43 -14.02
C GLY A 221 4.64 3.14 -13.89
N ALA A 222 4.05 3.60 -14.98
CA ALA A 222 2.70 4.19 -14.98
C ALA A 222 1.63 3.16 -14.59
N GLN A 223 1.74 1.90 -15.03
CA GLN A 223 0.82 0.83 -14.60
C GLN A 223 0.87 0.63 -13.08
N PHE A 224 2.06 0.64 -12.49
CA PHE A 224 2.23 0.54 -11.05
C PHE A 224 1.74 1.77 -10.30
N PHE A 225 1.88 2.97 -10.87
CA PHE A 225 1.23 4.17 -10.35
C PHE A 225 -0.30 4.03 -10.34
N TYR A 226 -0.93 3.66 -11.46
CA TYR A 226 -2.39 3.51 -11.56
C TYR A 226 -2.91 2.45 -10.61
N LEU A 227 -2.27 1.27 -10.60
CA LEU A 227 -2.68 0.19 -9.71
C LEU A 227 -2.46 0.56 -8.24
N GLY A 228 -1.34 1.19 -7.91
CA GLY A 228 -1.05 1.66 -6.55
C GLY A 228 -2.11 2.65 -6.05
N VAL A 229 -2.46 3.64 -6.87
CA VAL A 229 -3.53 4.60 -6.57
C VAL A 229 -4.88 3.91 -6.42
N PHE A 230 -5.22 2.94 -7.29
CA PHE A 230 -6.46 2.18 -7.17
C PHE A 230 -6.55 1.42 -5.84
N ILE A 231 -5.49 0.72 -5.44
CA ILE A 231 -5.44 -0.05 -4.20
C ILE A 231 -5.53 0.88 -2.97
N VAL A 232 -4.80 2.00 -2.94
CA VAL A 232 -4.90 3.01 -1.86
C VAL A 232 -6.29 3.66 -1.83
N GLY A 233 -6.90 3.87 -3.00
CA GLY A 233 -8.27 4.36 -3.13
C GLY A 233 -9.29 3.43 -2.49
N LEU A 234 -9.19 2.12 -2.73
CA LEU A 234 -10.03 1.11 -2.07
C LEU A 234 -9.85 1.14 -0.56
N SER A 235 -8.61 1.21 -0.06
CA SER A 235 -8.33 1.38 1.38
C SER A 235 -9.05 2.59 1.96
N SER A 236 -8.97 3.73 1.26
CA SER A 236 -9.60 4.98 1.69
C SER A 236 -11.12 4.86 1.77
N ILE A 237 -11.76 4.25 0.75
CA ILE A 237 -13.22 4.06 0.71
C ILE A 237 -13.68 3.20 1.89
N LEU A 238 -13.01 2.08 2.15
CA LEU A 238 -13.37 1.17 3.25
C LEU A 238 -13.20 1.84 4.61
N GLY A 239 -12.12 2.61 4.80
CA GLY A 239 -11.90 3.42 6.00
C GLY A 239 -12.98 4.49 6.18
N SER A 240 -13.33 5.24 5.13
CA SER A 240 -14.35 6.28 5.17
C SER A 240 -15.74 5.74 5.52
N ILE A 241 -16.15 4.61 4.95
CA ILE A 241 -17.42 3.95 5.31
C ILE A 241 -17.44 3.61 6.80
N ASN A 242 -16.33 3.12 7.34
CA ASN A 242 -16.21 2.77 8.73
C ASN A 242 -16.34 4.00 9.65
N PHE A 243 -15.66 5.10 9.32
CA PHE A 243 -15.81 6.37 10.07
C PHE A 243 -17.24 6.89 10.04
N LEU A 244 -17.90 6.89 8.87
CA LEU A 244 -19.28 7.35 8.73
C LEU A 244 -20.29 6.53 9.56
N THR A 245 -19.99 5.24 9.76
CA THR A 245 -20.88 4.32 10.48
C THR A 245 -20.61 4.31 11.99
N THR A 246 -19.45 4.81 12.43
CA THR A 246 -19.07 4.81 13.85
C THR A 246 -19.80 5.93 14.58
N THR A 247 -20.68 5.58 15.52
CA THR A 247 -21.55 6.48 16.29
C THR A 247 -21.32 6.35 17.78
#